data_AF-A0A101HJK8-F1
#
_entry.id   AF-A0A101HJK8-F1
#
_cell.length_a   1.000
_cell.length_b   1.000
_cell.length_c   1.000
_cell.angle_alpha   90.00
_cell.angle_beta   90.00
_cell.angle_gamma   90.00
#
_symmetry.space_group_name_H-M   'P 1'
#
loop_
_entity.id
_entity.type
_entity.pdbx_description
1 polymer ?
#
loop_
_entity_poly.entity_id
_entity_poly.type
_entity_poly.pdbx_seq_one_letter_code
_entity_poly.pdbx_strand_id
1 'polypeptide(L)'
;PFNEMVVMGVLAVRLQSLNQELNWDGENMQFTNIPSDATIRTIVEDGFKITDGHPTFNKTWTEPVNATEYANEMIKHTYKNGYQLPAMP
;
A
#
# COMPACT_ATOMS: atom_id res chain seq x y z
N PRO A 1 18.31 -5.89 -8.50
CA PRO A 1 17.65 -7.04 -7.83
C PRO A 1 17.23 -6.77 -6.37
N PHE A 2 18.12 -6.25 -5.49
CA PHE A 2 17.80 -6.10 -4.06
C PHE A 2 16.64 -5.12 -3.80
N ASN A 3 16.64 -3.95 -4.45
CA ASN A 3 15.57 -2.97 -4.28
C ASN A 3 14.21 -3.44 -4.80
N GLU A 4 14.19 -4.23 -5.86
CA GLU A 4 12.95 -4.79 -6.40
C GLU A 4 12.30 -5.74 -5.41
N MET A 5 13.06 -6.70 -4.87
CA MET A 5 12.56 -7.65 -3.88
C MET A 5 12.04 -6.95 -2.61
N VAL A 6 12.72 -5.88 -2.18
CA VAL A 6 12.31 -5.08 -1.01
C VAL A 6 11.03 -4.28 -1.32
N VAL A 7 10.93 -3.64 -2.48
CA VAL A 7 9.75 -2.87 -2.89
C VAL A 7 8.53 -3.79 -3.06
N MET A 8 8.70 -4.91 -3.76
CA MET A 8 7.64 -5.91 -3.94
C MET A 8 7.13 -6.45 -2.60
N GLY A 9 8.03 -6.80 -1.67
CA GLY A 9 7.64 -7.30 -0.35
C GLY A 9 6.84 -6.29 0.48
N VAL A 10 7.23 -5.01 0.45
CA VAL A 10 6.50 -3.94 1.15
C VAL A 10 5.12 -3.69 0.52
N LEU A 11 5.03 -3.72 -0.81
CA LEU A 11 3.77 -3.53 -1.54
C LEU A 11 2.79 -4.67 -1.30
N ALA A 12 3.25 -5.92 -1.35
CA ALA A 12 2.39 -7.08 -1.15
C ALA A 12 1.66 -7.04 0.19
N VAL A 13 2.33 -6.63 1.27
CA VAL A 13 1.73 -6.48 2.61
C VAL A 13 0.68 -5.36 2.63
N ARG A 14 0.93 -4.25 1.93
CA ARG A 14 -0.01 -3.11 1.90
C ARG A 14 -1.23 -3.38 1.03
N LEU A 15 -1.08 -4.21 0.01
CA LEU A 15 -2.15 -4.64 -0.89
C LEU A 15 -2.87 -5.92 -0.42
N GLN A 16 -2.48 -6.50 0.72
CA GLN A 16 -3.08 -7.74 1.25
C GLN A 16 -4.61 -7.67 1.43
N SER A 17 -5.16 -6.47 1.64
CA SER A 17 -6.60 -6.24 1.80
C SER A 17 -7.40 -6.52 0.53
N LEU A 18 -6.74 -6.67 -0.62
CA LEU A 18 -7.37 -7.13 -1.87
C LEU A 18 -7.77 -8.61 -1.83
N ASN A 19 -7.29 -9.38 -0.85
CA ASN A 19 -7.65 -10.79 -0.62
C ASN A 19 -7.48 -11.67 -1.88
N GLN A 20 -6.44 -11.42 -2.67
CA GLN A 20 -6.10 -12.19 -3.86
C GLN A 20 -4.60 -12.42 -3.95
N GLU A 21 -4.20 -13.41 -4.73
CA GLU A 21 -2.79 -13.57 -5.13
C GLU A 21 -2.37 -12.41 -6.02
N LEU A 22 -1.16 -11.89 -5.86
CA LEU A 22 -0.64 -10.74 -6.60
C LEU A 22 0.51 -11.18 -7.51
N ASN A 23 0.36 -10.94 -8.81
CA ASN A 23 1.34 -11.29 -9.82
C ASN A 23 2.27 -10.12 -10.07
N TRP A 24 3.54 -10.29 -9.73
CA TRP A 24 4.58 -9.27 -9.88
C TRP A 24 5.33 -9.44 -11.21
N ASP A 25 5.40 -8.36 -11.98
CA ASP A 25 6.27 -8.20 -13.14
C ASP A 25 7.48 -7.34 -12.73
N GLY A 26 8.61 -8.01 -12.53
CA GLY A 26 9.85 -7.40 -12.07
C GLY A 26 10.54 -6.51 -13.09
N GLU A 27 10.42 -6.83 -14.38
CA GLU A 27 11.04 -6.04 -15.45
C GLU A 27 10.36 -4.68 -15.59
N ASN A 28 9.04 -4.66 -15.49
CA ASN A 28 8.24 -3.43 -15.59
C ASN A 28 7.92 -2.81 -14.21
N MET A 29 8.34 -3.44 -13.11
CA MET A 29 8.10 -3.00 -11.74
C MET A 29 6.61 -2.75 -11.45
N GLN A 30 5.73 -3.71 -11.75
CA GLN A 30 4.27 -3.53 -11.59
C GLN A 30 3.53 -4.83 -11.24
N PHE A 31 2.31 -4.70 -10.71
CA PHE A 31 1.39 -5.83 -10.57
C PHE A 31 0.50 -5.96 -11.81
N THR A 32 0.34 -7.18 -12.33
CA THR A 32 -0.35 -7.41 -13.61
C THR A 32 -1.81 -7.86 -13.46
N ASN A 33 -2.25 -8.16 -12.25
CA ASN A 33 -3.56 -8.76 -11.98
C ASN A 33 -4.42 -7.96 -10.98
N ILE A 34 -4.10 -6.68 -10.74
CA ILE A 34 -4.95 -5.80 -9.93
C ILE A 34 -6.08 -5.25 -10.82
N PRO A 35 -7.37 -5.44 -10.47
CA PRO A 35 -8.49 -4.85 -11.19
C PRO A 35 -8.43 -3.31 -11.19
N SER A 36 -8.86 -2.68 -12.28
CA SER A 36 -8.77 -1.21 -12.43
C SER A 36 -9.66 -0.44 -11.44
N ASP A 37 -10.70 -1.07 -10.91
CA ASP A 37 -11.64 -0.55 -9.92
C ASP A 37 -11.30 -0.97 -8.48
N ALA A 38 -10.23 -1.75 -8.28
CA ALA A 38 -9.82 -2.19 -6.96
C ALA A 38 -9.37 -1.01 -6.10
N THR A 39 -9.93 -0.91 -4.90
CA THR A 39 -9.56 0.13 -3.93
C THR A 39 -9.07 -0.48 -2.62
N ILE A 40 -8.11 0.19 -1.99
CA ILE A 40 -7.62 -0.16 -0.65
C ILE A 40 -7.95 0.95 0.35
N ARG A 41 -8.01 0.58 1.62
CA ARG A 41 -8.11 1.51 2.75
C ARG A 41 -7.08 1.15 3.80
N THR A 42 -6.53 2.16 4.45
CA THR A 42 -5.60 1.99 5.58
C THR A 42 -6.28 2.43 6.87
N ILE A 43 -5.95 1.82 8.00
CA ILE A 43 -6.40 2.28 9.31
C ILE A 43 -5.63 3.56 9.64
N VAL A 44 -6.34 4.66 9.87
CA VAL A 44 -5.79 5.96 10.30
C VAL A 44 -5.58 5.95 11.81
N GLU A 45 -6.56 5.44 12.55
CA GLU A 45 -6.56 5.40 14.00
C GLU A 45 -7.26 4.14 14.50
N ASP A 46 -6.64 3.48 15.48
CA ASP A 46 -7.28 2.38 16.21
C ASP A 46 -7.82 2.93 17.53
N GLY A 47 -9.09 3.35 17.53
CA GLY A 47 -9.78 3.90 18.69
C GLY A 47 -10.17 2.81 19.69
N PHE A 48 -9.18 2.17 20.30
CA PHE A 48 -9.39 1.19 21.35
C PHE A 48 -9.99 1.87 22.59
N LYS A 49 -11.21 1.47 22.98
CA LYS A 49 -11.91 2.01 24.13
C LYS A 49 -12.48 0.89 24.98
N ILE A 50 -12.26 0.96 26.28
CA ILE A 50 -12.88 0.04 27.25
C ILE A 50 -14.03 0.78 27.92
N THR A 51 -15.25 0.24 27.81
CA THR A 51 -16.43 0.74 28.52
C THR A 51 -17.00 -0.41 29.35
N ASP A 52 -17.06 -0.24 30.67
CA ASP A 52 -17.55 -1.26 31.62
C ASP A 52 -16.89 -2.64 31.44
N GLY A 53 -15.55 -2.67 31.35
CA GLY A 53 -14.78 -3.89 31.16
C GLY A 53 -14.83 -4.51 29.74
N HIS A 54 -15.63 -3.97 28.83
CA HIS A 54 -15.76 -4.47 27.46
C HIS A 54 -14.89 -3.66 26.48
N PRO A 55 -13.87 -4.28 25.86
CA PRO A 55 -13.05 -3.63 24.84
C PRO A 55 -13.85 -3.47 23.55
N THR A 56 -13.84 -2.25 23.01
CA THR A 56 -14.40 -1.90 21.70
C THR A 56 -13.29 -1.31 20.83
N PHE A 57 -13.19 -1.75 19.59
CA PHE A 57 -12.23 -1.25 18.61
C PHE A 57 -12.99 -0.39 17.60
N ASN A 58 -12.85 0.93 17.70
CA ASN A 58 -13.44 1.84 16.73
C ASN A 58 -12.37 2.29 15.75
N LYS A 59 -12.24 1.59 14.63
CA LYS A 59 -11.20 1.85 13.62
C LYS A 59 -11.66 2.95 12.68
N THR A 60 -10.89 4.03 12.62
CA THR A 60 -11.05 5.07 11.60
C THR A 60 -10.26 4.68 10.38
N TRP A 61 -10.91 4.66 9.21
CA TRP A 61 -10.29 4.27 7.94
C TRP A 61 -10.00 5.50 7.07
N THR A 62 -9.00 5.41 6.21
CA THR A 62 -8.79 6.40 5.14
C THR A 62 -9.91 6.33 4.11
N GLU A 63 -10.04 7.39 3.32
CA GLU A 63 -10.79 7.31 2.07
C GLU A 63 -10.23 6.18 1.17
N PRO A 64 -11.08 5.52 0.37
CA PRO A 64 -10.64 4.51 -0.59
C PRO A 64 -9.70 5.13 -1.62
N VAL A 65 -8.57 4.47 -1.86
CA VAL A 65 -7.61 4.86 -2.90
C VAL A 65 -7.50 3.72 -3.91
N ASN A 66 -7.35 4.04 -5.19
CA ASN A 66 -7.13 3.04 -6.23
C ASN A 66 -5.84 2.25 -5.94
N ALA A 67 -5.93 0.93 -5.97
CA ALA A 67 -4.82 0.05 -5.61
C ALA A 67 -3.64 0.14 -6.58
N THR A 68 -3.91 0.29 -7.88
CA THR A 68 -2.89 0.42 -8.93
C THR A 68 -2.18 1.75 -8.84
N GLU A 69 -2.92 2.85 -8.65
CA GLU A 69 -2.32 4.18 -8.43
C GLU A 69 -1.46 4.21 -7.17
N TYR A 70 -1.95 3.61 -6.08
CA TYR A 70 -1.21 3.50 -4.84
C TYR A 70 0.12 2.74 -5.01
N ALA A 71 0.09 1.60 -5.71
CA ALA A 71 1.30 0.82 -5.99
C ALA A 71 2.31 1.63 -6.82
N ASN A 72 1.85 2.28 -7.90
CA ASN A 72 2.70 3.09 -8.77
C ASN A 72 3.35 4.27 -8.03
N GLU A 73 2.59 4.95 -7.18
CA GLU A 73 3.11 6.05 -6.36
C GLU A 73 4.15 5.57 -5.34
N MET A 74 4.05 4.34 -4.85
CA MET A 74 5.06 3.76 -3.97
C MET A 74 6.32 3.28 -4.70
N ILE A 75 6.17 2.76 -5.92
CA ILE A 75 7.28 2.33 -6.78
C ILE A 75 8.07 3.53 -7.27
N LYS A 76 7.36 4.57 -7.71
CA LYS A 76 7.94 5.81 -8.24
C LYS A 76 7.30 7.01 -7.57
N HIS A 77 7.76 7.29 -6.37
CA HIS A 77 7.21 8.37 -5.56
C HIS A 77 7.41 9.75 -6.18
N THR A 78 6.34 10.51 -6.25
CA THR A 78 6.36 11.91 -6.65
C THR A 78 6.65 12.78 -5.43
N TYR A 79 7.93 13.03 -5.19
CA TYR A 79 8.33 13.91 -4.10
C TYR A 79 7.84 15.33 -4.35
N LYS A 80 7.27 15.94 -3.30
CA LYS A 80 6.91 17.36 -3.32
C LYS A 80 8.19 18.20 -3.43
N ASN A 81 8.08 19.32 -4.16
CA ASN A 81 9.13 20.32 -4.33
C ASN A 81 10.31 19.91 -5.24
N GLY A 82 10.11 18.95 -6.15
CA GLY A 82 11.11 18.58 -7.17
C GLY A 82 12.32 17.83 -6.60
N TYR A 83 12.24 17.37 -5.36
CA TYR A 83 13.26 16.50 -4.78
C TYR A 83 13.29 15.18 -5.57
N GLN A 84 14.48 14.65 -5.84
CA GLN A 84 14.64 13.34 -6.46
C GLN A 84 15.64 12.57 -5.62
N LEU A 85 15.32 11.31 -5.34
CA LEU A 85 16.30 10.44 -4.73
C LEU A 85 17.50 10.30 -5.68
N PRO A 86 18.74 10.42 -5.18
CA PRO A 86 19.91 10.18 -6.01
C PRO A 86 19.85 8.74 -6.54
N ALA A 87 20.33 8.56 -7.78
CA ALA A 87 20.46 7.24 -8.36
C ALA A 87 21.32 6.37 -7.43
N MET A 88 20.84 5.16 -7.16
CA MET A 88 21.63 4.23 -6.37
C MET A 88 22.90 3.83 -7.14
N PRO A 89 24.03 3.66 -6.45
CA PRO A 89 25.28 3.17 -7.05
C PRO A 89 25.17 1.73 -7.57
#